data_AF-A0A4T0VF56-F1
#
_entry.id   AF-A0A4T0VF56-F1
#
_cell.length_a   1.000
_cell.length_b   1.000
_cell.length_c   1.000
_cell.angle_alpha   90.00
_cell.angle_beta   90.00
_cell.angle_gamma   90.00
#
_symmetry.space_group_name_H-M   'P 1'
#
loop_
_entity.id
_entity.type
_entity.pdbx_description
1 polymer ?
#
loop_
_entity_poly.entity_id
_entity_poly.type
_entity_poly.pdbx_seq_one_letter_code
_entity_poly.pdbx_strand_id
1 'polypeptide(L)'
;MSPTNPQDLPHLNFRSFVAALKADGDLVEINEECDPHIEVGAVIRKVVESDERAPLFNRLKGQNPDGLWRILGAPNSLRVDPSQRFGRLARHLGLPPTASMKEILDKMVAAKTAAPIPPVVVDSGSCKEFKLTPDQFDLTKLPVPLLHQSDGGKYIQTYGMHVVQSPDGKWTNWSIARAMVHDRNHLAGLIIEPQHIWQIHQMWKKEGKDMPWALVFGVPPAAIMAASMPLPGELSEAEYIGSLVGAPLEVVKCDTNGLHVPANSEIVFEGVCSATETAPEGPFGEMHGWVFP
;
A
#
# COMPACT_ATOMS: atom_id res chain seq x y z
N MET A 1 8.03 13.16 29.36
CA MET A 1 7.43 12.47 28.19
C MET A 1 8.47 11.47 27.73
N SER A 2 8.16 10.17 27.73
CA SER A 2 9.07 9.18 27.14
C SER A 2 9.35 9.58 25.69
N PRO A 3 10.59 9.45 25.19
CA PRO A 3 10.86 9.73 23.79
C PRO A 3 9.94 8.82 22.96
N THR A 4 9.03 9.41 22.19
CA THR A 4 8.19 8.68 21.23
C THR A 4 9.12 7.93 20.30
N ASN A 5 8.99 6.60 20.24
CA ASN A 5 9.69 5.80 19.25
C ASN A 5 9.31 6.36 17.87
N PRO A 6 10.26 6.72 16.98
CA PRO A 6 9.94 7.18 15.63
C PRO A 6 9.00 6.24 14.89
N GLN A 7 9.05 4.94 15.19
CA GLN A 7 8.15 3.92 14.63
C GLN A 7 6.71 3.98 15.13
N ASP A 8 6.40 4.81 16.12
CA ASP A 8 5.02 5.04 16.57
C ASP A 8 4.40 6.26 15.86
N LEU A 9 5.16 6.98 15.04
CA LEU A 9 4.67 8.16 14.34
C LEU A 9 3.66 7.78 13.25
N PRO A 10 2.53 8.50 13.09
CA PRO A 10 1.48 8.16 12.13
C PRO A 10 1.96 8.00 10.67
N HIS A 11 2.99 8.72 10.25
CA HIS A 11 3.51 8.63 8.89
C HIS A 11 4.50 7.46 8.69
N LEU A 12 5.03 6.89 9.78
CA LEU A 12 5.96 5.76 9.79
C LEU A 12 5.31 4.43 10.22
N ASN A 13 4.03 4.44 10.59
CA ASN A 13 3.32 3.25 11.05
C ASN A 13 1.82 3.33 10.75
N PHE A 14 1.30 2.32 10.05
CA PHE A 14 -0.08 2.27 9.62
C PHE A 14 -1.08 2.15 10.79
N ARG A 15 -0.76 1.39 11.83
CA ARG A 15 -1.61 1.31 13.05
C ARG A 15 -1.71 2.66 13.74
N SER A 16 -0.58 3.36 13.86
CA SER A 16 -0.55 4.73 14.39
C SER A 16 -1.30 5.73 13.52
N PHE A 17 -1.28 5.56 12.20
CA PHE A 17 -2.09 6.35 11.27
C PHE A 17 -3.59 6.16 11.52
N VAL A 18 -4.06 4.92 11.61
CA VAL A 18 -5.47 4.61 11.91
C VAL A 18 -5.87 5.19 13.27
N ALA A 19 -5.02 5.08 14.28
CA ALA A 19 -5.24 5.69 15.59
C ALA A 19 -5.32 7.22 15.52
N ALA A 20 -4.46 7.86 14.70
CA ALA A 20 -4.49 9.30 14.47
C ALA A 20 -5.77 9.76 13.76
N LEU A 21 -6.27 9.00 12.76
CA LEU A 21 -7.57 9.30 12.13
C LEU A 21 -8.71 9.25 13.16
N LYS A 22 -8.70 8.27 14.07
CA LYS A 22 -9.69 8.18 15.16
C LYS A 22 -9.58 9.38 16.11
N ALA A 23 -8.37 9.77 16.49
CA ALA A 23 -8.13 10.93 17.35
C ALA A 23 -8.53 12.26 16.69
N ASP A 24 -8.39 12.35 15.36
CA ASP A 24 -8.83 13.49 14.55
C ASP A 24 -10.36 13.54 14.37
N GLY A 25 -11.11 12.53 14.82
CA GLY A 25 -12.54 12.39 14.55
C GLY A 25 -12.86 12.02 13.09
N ASP A 26 -11.88 11.54 12.33
CA ASP A 26 -11.94 11.27 10.89
C ASP A 26 -12.05 9.77 10.53
N LEU A 27 -12.36 8.92 11.51
CA LEU A 27 -12.53 7.48 11.33
C LEU A 27 -13.91 7.02 11.82
N VAL A 28 -14.54 6.10 11.09
CA VAL A 28 -15.74 5.37 11.51
C VAL A 28 -15.42 3.88 11.53
N GLU A 29 -15.56 3.24 12.69
CA GLU A 29 -15.43 1.78 12.80
C GLU A 29 -16.77 1.11 12.45
N ILE A 30 -16.76 0.28 11.41
CA ILE A 30 -17.93 -0.50 10.96
C ILE A 30 -17.75 -1.92 11.51
N ASN A 31 -18.52 -2.21 12.57
CA ASN A 31 -18.48 -3.48 13.29
C ASN A 31 -19.61 -4.45 12.91
N GLU A 32 -20.56 -3.97 12.10
CA GLU A 32 -21.54 -4.81 11.43
C GLU A 32 -20.86 -5.57 10.27
N GLU A 33 -21.43 -6.72 9.91
CA GLU A 33 -20.88 -7.53 8.81
C GLU A 33 -21.20 -6.87 7.47
N CYS A 34 -20.16 -6.61 6.67
CA CYS A 34 -20.29 -6.09 5.31
C CYS A 34 -19.89 -7.13 4.26
N ASP A 35 -20.59 -7.17 3.13
CA ASP A 35 -20.25 -8.02 2.00
C ASP A 35 -19.07 -7.42 1.20
N PRO A 36 -17.92 -8.12 1.07
CA PRO A 36 -16.84 -7.64 0.20
C PRO A 36 -17.28 -7.61 -1.28
N HIS A 37 -18.35 -8.31 -1.65
CA HIS A 37 -18.95 -8.21 -2.98
C HIS A 37 -19.79 -6.93 -3.08
N ILE A 38 -19.21 -5.89 -3.69
CA ILE A 38 -19.83 -4.59 -4.00
C ILE A 38 -20.11 -3.69 -2.79
N GLU A 39 -20.61 -4.20 -1.67
CA GLU A 39 -21.03 -3.35 -0.54
C GLU A 39 -19.86 -2.53 0.02
N VAL A 40 -18.71 -3.15 0.30
CA VAL A 40 -17.50 -2.43 0.75
C VAL A 40 -17.10 -1.34 -0.25
N GLY A 41 -17.05 -1.68 -1.55
CA GLY A 41 -16.72 -0.72 -2.61
C GLY A 41 -17.71 0.44 -2.69
N ALA A 42 -19.01 0.16 -2.59
CA ALA A 42 -20.08 1.16 -2.65
C ALA A 42 -20.05 2.12 -1.45
N VAL A 43 -19.80 1.60 -0.23
CA VAL A 43 -19.64 2.43 0.96
C VAL A 43 -18.42 3.35 0.81
N ILE A 44 -17.27 2.80 0.38
CA ILE A 44 -16.06 3.60 0.13
C ILE A 44 -16.32 4.67 -0.92
N ARG A 45 -17.02 4.32 -2.02
CA ARG A 45 -17.35 5.26 -3.07
C ARG A 45 -18.19 6.42 -2.55
N LYS A 46 -19.24 6.13 -1.77
CA LYS A 46 -20.06 7.16 -1.13
C LYS A 46 -19.24 8.07 -0.22
N VAL A 47 -18.34 7.48 0.58
CA VAL A 47 -17.44 8.25 1.45
C VAL A 47 -16.58 9.23 0.66
N VAL A 48 -16.02 8.80 -0.47
CA VAL A 48 -15.20 9.66 -1.33
C VAL A 48 -16.02 10.78 -1.97
N GLU A 49 -17.26 10.50 -2.41
CA GLU A 49 -18.13 11.50 -3.05
C GLU A 49 -18.64 12.57 -2.09
N SER A 50 -18.83 12.22 -0.82
CA SER A 50 -19.34 13.14 0.21
C SER A 50 -18.26 13.62 1.17
N ASP A 51 -16.98 13.30 0.91
CA ASP A 51 -15.82 13.61 1.76
C ASP A 51 -15.98 13.17 3.23
N GLU A 52 -16.74 12.10 3.45
CA GLU A 52 -17.05 11.59 4.79
C GLU A 52 -15.84 10.93 5.45
N ARG A 53 -15.98 10.64 6.74
CA ARG A 53 -14.94 9.98 7.56
C ARG A 53 -14.54 8.61 6.99
N ALA A 54 -13.28 8.23 7.15
CA ALA A 54 -12.73 6.99 6.62
C ALA A 54 -13.39 5.77 7.30
N PRO A 55 -13.99 4.83 6.54
CA PRO A 55 -14.57 3.63 7.11
C PRO A 55 -13.49 2.57 7.37
N LEU A 56 -13.49 2.00 8.57
CA LEU A 56 -12.69 0.84 8.93
C LEU A 56 -13.62 -0.36 9.12
N PHE A 57 -13.65 -1.24 8.12
CA PHE A 57 -14.48 -2.44 8.12
C PHE A 57 -13.79 -3.53 8.94
N ASN A 58 -14.42 -3.91 10.06
CA ASN A 58 -13.87 -4.88 11.01
C ASN A 58 -14.39 -6.30 10.79
N ARG A 59 -15.51 -6.42 10.08
CA ARG A 59 -16.18 -7.70 9.83
C ARG A 59 -16.67 -7.78 8.40
N LEU A 60 -16.06 -8.68 7.64
CA LEU A 60 -16.43 -9.00 6.28
C LEU A 60 -17.10 -10.37 6.22
N LYS A 61 -18.14 -10.48 5.42
CA LYS A 61 -18.81 -11.75 5.16
C LYS A 61 -17.84 -12.78 4.59
N GLY A 62 -17.87 -13.99 5.14
CA GLY A 62 -16.98 -15.08 4.75
C GLY A 62 -15.56 -14.99 5.35
N GLN A 63 -15.25 -13.97 6.15
CA GLN A 63 -13.99 -13.94 6.89
C GLN A 63 -13.96 -15.05 7.97
N ASN A 64 -12.76 -15.54 8.27
CA ASN A 64 -12.55 -16.39 9.45
C ASN A 64 -12.88 -15.58 10.72
N PRO A 65 -13.70 -16.08 11.65
CA PRO A 65 -13.99 -15.40 12.91
C PRO A 65 -12.75 -15.04 13.74
N ASP A 66 -11.70 -15.86 13.66
CA ASP A 66 -10.40 -15.62 14.30
C ASP A 66 -9.41 -14.88 13.38
N GLY A 67 -9.86 -14.49 12.18
CA GLY A 67 -9.06 -13.79 11.19
C GLY A 67 -8.85 -12.32 11.54
N LEU A 68 -7.69 -11.78 11.14
CA LEU A 68 -7.30 -10.40 11.40
C LEU A 68 -7.61 -9.45 10.24
N TRP A 69 -8.31 -9.93 9.20
CA TRP A 69 -8.53 -9.18 7.98
C TRP A 69 -9.49 -8.00 8.21
N ARG A 70 -9.00 -6.79 7.92
CA ARG A 70 -9.75 -5.53 8.02
C ARG A 70 -9.47 -4.69 6.77
N ILE A 71 -10.41 -3.84 6.40
CA ILE A 71 -10.25 -2.92 5.26
C ILE A 71 -10.38 -1.49 5.77
N LEU A 72 -9.34 -0.67 5.57
CA LEU A 72 -9.45 0.78 5.70
C LEU A 72 -9.82 1.38 4.34
N GLY A 73 -10.97 2.01 4.27
CA GLY A 73 -11.46 2.71 3.08
C GLY A 73 -11.02 4.16 3.01
N ALA A 74 -10.85 4.68 1.79
CA ALA A 74 -10.57 6.08 1.51
C ALA A 74 -9.41 6.70 2.35
N PRO A 75 -8.26 6.01 2.53
CA PRO A 75 -7.21 6.47 3.45
C PRO A 75 -6.54 7.78 3.01
N ASN A 76 -6.69 8.17 1.74
CA ASN A 76 -6.09 9.38 1.18
C ASN A 76 -7.13 10.32 0.51
N SER A 77 -8.42 10.19 0.84
CA SER A 77 -9.45 11.09 0.31
C SER A 77 -9.51 12.41 1.09
N LEU A 78 -10.32 13.34 0.60
CA LEU A 78 -10.58 14.61 1.25
C LEU A 78 -11.49 14.43 2.48
N ARG A 79 -11.46 15.43 3.38
CA ARG A 79 -12.35 15.52 4.55
C ARG A 79 -13.45 16.56 4.34
N VAL A 80 -14.60 16.33 4.97
CA VAL A 80 -15.75 17.25 4.95
C VAL A 80 -15.45 18.59 5.63
N ASP A 81 -14.64 18.60 6.70
CA ASP A 81 -14.22 19.82 7.40
C ASP A 81 -13.23 20.62 6.53
N PRO A 82 -13.59 21.84 6.08
CA PRO A 82 -12.71 22.65 5.23
C PRO A 82 -11.39 23.02 5.90
N SER A 83 -11.34 23.13 7.23
CA SER A 83 -10.12 23.45 7.99
C SER A 83 -9.10 22.32 7.99
N GLN A 84 -9.55 21.10 7.69
CA GLN A 84 -8.74 19.88 7.61
C GLN A 84 -8.93 19.16 6.28
N ARG A 85 -9.27 19.90 5.21
CA ARG A 85 -9.67 19.33 3.91
C ARG A 85 -8.70 18.26 3.39
N PHE A 86 -7.40 18.47 3.62
CA PHE A 86 -6.30 17.60 3.20
C PHE A 86 -5.68 16.80 4.36
N GLY A 87 -6.38 16.69 5.49
CA GLY A 87 -5.79 16.17 6.73
C GLY A 87 -5.27 14.73 6.61
N ARG A 88 -5.95 13.88 5.84
CA ARG A 88 -5.45 12.52 5.55
C ARG A 88 -4.11 12.56 4.81
N LEU A 89 -4.03 13.36 3.75
CA LEU A 89 -2.81 13.57 2.97
C LEU A 89 -1.68 14.18 3.82
N ALA A 90 -2.00 15.17 4.66
CA ALA A 90 -1.05 15.79 5.58
C ALA A 90 -0.46 14.76 6.56
N ARG A 91 -1.29 13.87 7.11
CA ARG A 91 -0.87 12.79 8.01
C ARG A 91 0.10 11.81 7.35
N HIS A 92 0.02 11.58 6.04
CA HIS A 92 0.99 10.73 5.31
C HIS A 92 2.41 11.31 5.35
N LEU A 93 2.52 12.63 5.48
CA LEU A 93 3.79 13.36 5.52
C LEU A 93 4.20 13.80 6.93
N GLY A 94 3.47 13.36 7.97
CA GLY A 94 3.73 13.81 9.33
C GLY A 94 3.44 15.30 9.55
N LEU A 95 2.59 15.90 8.73
CA LEU A 95 2.09 17.26 8.91
C LEU A 95 0.83 17.26 9.79
N PRO A 96 0.49 18.39 10.45
CA PRO A 96 -0.77 18.51 11.17
C PRO A 96 -1.96 18.38 10.21
N PRO A 97 -3.13 17.89 10.67
CA PRO A 97 -4.30 17.70 9.80
C PRO A 97 -4.86 19.00 9.22
N THR A 98 -4.48 20.15 9.78
CA THR A 98 -4.81 21.50 9.30
C THR A 98 -3.88 22.01 8.19
N ALA A 99 -2.86 21.23 7.80
CA ALA A 99 -1.92 21.64 6.77
C ALA A 99 -2.63 21.86 5.43
N SER A 100 -2.30 22.98 4.80
CA SER A 100 -2.75 23.34 3.47
C SER A 100 -2.07 22.46 2.41
N MET A 101 -2.69 22.40 1.22
CA MET A 101 -2.07 21.77 0.06
C MET A 101 -0.69 22.39 -0.28
N LYS A 102 -0.53 23.70 -0.04
CA LYS A 102 0.76 24.37 -0.24
C LYS A 102 1.84 23.80 0.69
N GLU A 103 1.57 23.65 1.98
CA GLU A 103 2.54 23.11 2.94
C GLU A 103 2.90 21.65 2.65
N ILE A 104 1.91 20.86 2.21
CA ILE A 104 2.11 19.49 1.73
C ILE A 104 3.08 19.45 0.55
N LEU A 105 2.83 20.27 -0.47
CA LEU A 105 3.68 20.36 -1.66
C LEU A 105 5.06 20.91 -1.33
N ASP A 106 5.17 21.95 -0.51
CA ASP A 106 6.43 22.54 -0.08
C ASP A 106 7.30 21.49 0.62
N LYS A 107 6.71 20.63 1.48
CA LYS A 107 7.41 19.51 2.13
C LYS A 107 7.90 18.46 1.12
N MET A 108 7.05 18.05 0.18
CA MET A 108 7.44 17.09 -0.86
C MET A 108 8.56 17.63 -1.76
N VAL A 109 8.52 18.92 -2.10
CA VAL A 109 9.55 19.59 -2.90
C VAL A 109 10.86 19.69 -2.12
N ALA A 110 10.82 20.09 -0.84
CA ALA A 110 12.00 20.18 0.01
C ALA A 110 12.71 18.82 0.17
N ALA A 111 11.96 17.72 0.22
CA ALA A 111 12.51 16.37 0.31
C ALA A 111 13.35 15.97 -0.91
N LYS A 112 13.14 16.57 -2.09
CA LYS A 112 13.89 16.26 -3.32
C LYS A 112 15.35 16.70 -3.25
N THR A 113 15.68 17.69 -2.42
CA THR A 113 17.04 18.23 -2.26
C THR A 113 17.63 17.96 -0.89
N ALA A 114 16.88 17.32 0.00
CA ALA A 114 17.35 16.91 1.31
C ALA A 114 18.33 15.73 1.20
N ALA A 115 19.26 15.63 2.15
CA ALA A 115 20.19 14.52 2.22
C ALA A 115 19.42 13.20 2.43
N PRO A 116 19.74 12.13 1.68
CA PRO A 116 19.12 10.82 1.85
C PRO A 116 19.36 10.29 3.26
N ILE A 117 18.29 9.80 3.88
CA ILE A 117 18.37 9.04 5.13
C ILE A 117 18.06 7.59 4.78
N PRO A 118 19.08 6.71 4.70
CA PRO A 118 18.86 5.34 4.27
C PRO A 118 18.00 4.56 5.27
N PRO A 119 17.26 3.54 4.80
CA PRO A 119 16.53 2.66 5.69
C PRO A 119 17.47 1.89 6.62
N VAL A 120 16.98 1.51 7.79
CA VAL A 120 17.69 0.66 8.75
C VAL A 120 17.14 -0.75 8.67
N VAL A 121 18.01 -1.72 8.43
CA VAL A 121 17.64 -3.14 8.47
C VAL A 121 17.54 -3.58 9.93
N VAL A 122 16.40 -4.16 10.30
CA VAL A 122 16.13 -4.73 11.63
C VAL A 122 15.84 -6.22 11.52
N ASP A 123 16.05 -6.94 12.62
CA ASP A 123 15.92 -8.41 12.63
C ASP A 123 14.47 -8.90 12.55
N SER A 124 13.51 -8.07 12.98
CA SER A 124 12.09 -8.42 13.02
C SER A 124 11.20 -7.17 13.02
N GLY A 125 9.88 -7.39 12.90
CA GLY A 125 8.86 -6.34 12.86
C GLY A 125 7.46 -6.94 13.01
N SER A 126 6.43 -6.10 13.15
CA SER A 126 5.05 -6.58 13.33
C SER A 126 4.57 -7.44 12.15
N CYS A 127 5.09 -7.21 10.94
CA CYS A 127 4.76 -8.02 9.77
C CYS A 127 5.28 -9.47 9.85
N LYS A 128 6.09 -9.81 10.87
CA LYS A 128 6.64 -11.15 11.10
C LYS A 128 5.94 -11.90 12.25
N GLU A 129 4.92 -11.31 12.89
CA GLU A 129 4.16 -11.93 14.00
C GLU A 129 3.48 -13.25 13.59
N PHE A 130 2.96 -13.30 12.36
CA PHE A 130 2.32 -14.48 11.79
C PHE A 130 2.96 -14.81 10.44
N LYS A 131 3.21 -16.10 10.20
CA LYS A 131 3.78 -16.59 8.94
C LYS A 131 2.95 -17.78 8.46
N LEU A 132 2.53 -17.72 7.20
CA LEU A 132 1.82 -18.82 6.55
C LEU A 132 2.79 -19.58 5.64
N THR A 133 2.70 -20.90 5.64
CA THR A 133 3.36 -21.75 4.64
C THR A 133 2.54 -21.79 3.34
N PRO A 134 3.14 -22.17 2.20
CA PRO A 134 2.43 -22.22 0.91
C PRO A 134 1.14 -23.05 0.92
N ASP A 135 1.07 -24.12 1.72
CA ASP A 135 -0.12 -24.97 1.86
C ASP A 135 -1.23 -24.35 2.74
N GLN A 136 -0.88 -23.37 3.58
CA GLN A 136 -1.82 -22.61 4.40
C GLN A 136 -2.38 -21.38 3.66
N PHE A 137 -1.65 -20.88 2.66
CA PHE A 137 -2.04 -19.73 1.87
C PHE A 137 -3.08 -20.07 0.81
N ASP A 138 -4.15 -19.26 0.74
CA ASP A 138 -5.20 -19.36 -0.27
C ASP A 138 -5.92 -18.02 -0.47
N LEU A 139 -5.58 -17.33 -1.56
CA LEU A 139 -6.16 -16.04 -1.94
C LEU A 139 -7.68 -16.12 -2.14
N THR A 140 -8.21 -17.26 -2.57
CA THR A 140 -9.65 -17.41 -2.86
C THR A 140 -10.51 -17.46 -1.59
N LYS A 141 -9.89 -17.72 -0.43
CA LYS A 141 -10.53 -17.72 0.88
C LYS A 141 -10.48 -16.36 1.58
N LEU A 142 -9.68 -15.41 1.08
CA LEU A 142 -9.65 -14.06 1.62
C LEU A 142 -10.94 -13.32 1.22
N PRO A 143 -11.51 -12.48 2.10
CA PRO A 143 -12.67 -11.65 1.78
C PRO A 143 -12.27 -10.45 0.91
N VAL A 144 -11.63 -10.73 -0.22
CA VAL A 144 -11.16 -9.73 -1.20
C VAL A 144 -12.37 -9.06 -1.85
N PRO A 145 -12.38 -7.72 -1.95
CA PRO A 145 -13.52 -7.02 -2.49
C PRO A 145 -13.64 -7.16 -4.01
N LEU A 146 -14.89 -7.29 -4.48
CA LEU A 146 -15.26 -6.86 -5.83
C LEU A 146 -15.71 -5.39 -5.69
N LEU A 147 -14.93 -4.46 -6.25
CA LEU A 147 -15.09 -3.04 -5.93
C LEU A 147 -16.18 -2.37 -6.76
N HIS A 148 -16.25 -2.68 -8.05
CA HIS A 148 -17.29 -2.19 -8.96
C HIS A 148 -18.03 -3.35 -9.63
N GLN A 149 -19.30 -3.11 -9.97
CA GLN A 149 -20.19 -4.13 -10.55
C GLN A 149 -19.63 -4.74 -11.84
N SER A 150 -18.88 -3.97 -12.62
CA SER A 150 -18.31 -4.38 -13.90
C SER A 150 -16.83 -4.75 -13.83
N ASP A 151 -16.21 -4.79 -12.64
CA ASP A 151 -14.82 -5.23 -12.53
C ASP A 151 -14.70 -6.71 -12.96
N GLY A 152 -13.64 -7.05 -13.70
CA GLY A 152 -13.42 -8.42 -14.21
C GLY A 152 -13.09 -9.46 -13.13
N GLY A 153 -12.87 -9.03 -11.89
CA GLY A 153 -12.58 -9.90 -10.76
C GLY A 153 -12.33 -9.13 -9.47
N LYS A 154 -11.93 -9.86 -8.42
CA LYS A 154 -11.68 -9.30 -7.09
C LYS A 154 -10.28 -8.68 -7.02
N TYR A 155 -10.20 -7.42 -6.60
CA TYR A 155 -8.94 -6.68 -6.51
C TYR A 155 -8.44 -6.64 -5.08
N ILE A 156 -7.41 -7.43 -4.80
CA ILE A 156 -6.73 -7.41 -3.50
C ILE A 156 -5.77 -6.24 -3.40
N GLN A 157 -5.19 -5.84 -4.53
CA GLN A 157 -4.20 -4.80 -4.59
C GLN A 157 -4.74 -3.56 -5.28
N THR A 158 -5.00 -2.55 -4.45
CA THR A 158 -5.39 -1.18 -4.85
C THR A 158 -4.67 -0.10 -4.05
N TYR A 159 -4.09 -0.44 -2.89
CA TYR A 159 -3.43 0.50 -1.98
C TYR A 159 -2.25 -0.12 -1.21
N GLY A 160 -1.67 -1.18 -1.75
CA GLY A 160 -0.42 -1.77 -1.31
C GLY A 160 0.75 -1.34 -2.20
N MET A 161 1.94 -1.80 -1.85
CA MET A 161 3.20 -1.44 -2.47
C MET A 161 3.89 -2.69 -3.02
N HIS A 162 4.13 -2.73 -4.33
CA HIS A 162 5.02 -3.72 -4.94
C HIS A 162 6.45 -3.36 -4.58
N VAL A 163 7.25 -4.37 -4.22
CA VAL A 163 8.69 -4.24 -4.01
C VAL A 163 9.38 -5.20 -4.97
N VAL A 164 10.25 -4.65 -5.81
CA VAL A 164 11.07 -5.39 -6.77
C VAL A 164 12.46 -4.80 -6.79
N GLN A 165 13.45 -5.58 -7.24
CA GLN A 165 14.84 -5.15 -7.31
C GLN A 165 15.48 -5.60 -8.62
N SER A 166 16.37 -4.79 -9.20
CA SER A 166 17.15 -5.15 -10.38
C SER A 166 17.99 -6.42 -10.14
N PRO A 167 18.32 -7.20 -11.18
CA PRO A 167 19.12 -8.41 -11.03
C PRO A 167 20.49 -8.20 -10.38
N ASP A 168 21.09 -7.02 -10.57
CA ASP A 168 22.38 -6.65 -9.97
C ASP A 168 22.25 -6.08 -8.54
N GLY A 169 21.03 -5.98 -8.00
CA GLY A 169 20.74 -5.53 -6.65
C GLY A 169 20.84 -4.02 -6.42
N LYS A 170 21.19 -3.23 -7.44
CA LYS A 170 21.48 -1.79 -7.26
C LYS A 170 20.25 -0.90 -7.24
N TRP A 171 19.16 -1.35 -7.84
CA TRP A 171 17.95 -0.54 -7.96
C TRP A 171 16.76 -1.29 -7.37
N THR A 172 16.20 -0.75 -6.30
CA THR A 172 14.96 -1.23 -5.68
C THR A 172 13.85 -0.25 -6.01
N ASN A 173 12.77 -0.74 -6.61
CA ASN A 173 11.59 0.07 -6.88
C ASN A 173 10.45 -0.34 -5.96
N TRP A 174 9.84 0.67 -5.34
CA TRP A 174 8.55 0.59 -4.67
C TRP A 174 7.49 1.31 -5.49
N SER A 175 6.42 0.61 -5.86
CA SER A 175 5.39 1.18 -6.73
C SER A 175 3.99 0.69 -6.40
N ILE A 176 2.99 1.45 -6.85
CA ILE A 176 1.59 1.05 -6.79
C ILE A 176 1.13 0.71 -8.21
N ALA A 177 0.80 -0.55 -8.42
CA ALA A 177 0.05 -1.04 -9.56
C ALA A 177 -1.07 -1.93 -9.01
N ARG A 178 -2.21 -2.03 -9.70
CA ARG A 178 -3.29 -2.91 -9.20
C ARG A 178 -2.97 -4.37 -9.47
N ALA A 179 -3.53 -5.26 -8.66
CA ALA A 179 -3.52 -6.69 -8.92
C ALA A 179 -4.82 -7.37 -8.49
N MET A 180 -5.35 -8.16 -9.41
CA MET A 180 -6.56 -8.97 -9.31
C MET A 180 -6.21 -10.39 -8.86
N VAL A 181 -7.05 -10.98 -8.02
CA VAL A 181 -6.93 -12.40 -7.68
C VAL A 181 -7.23 -13.25 -8.91
N HIS A 182 -6.27 -14.08 -9.33
CA HIS A 182 -6.44 -15.00 -10.46
C HIS A 182 -6.93 -16.37 -9.96
N ASP A 183 -6.22 -16.94 -8.98
CA ASP A 183 -6.55 -18.23 -8.37
C ASP A 183 -6.09 -18.28 -6.90
N ARG A 184 -5.87 -19.49 -6.37
CA ARG A 184 -5.42 -19.74 -5.00
C ARG A 184 -4.11 -19.04 -4.64
N ASN A 185 -3.16 -18.92 -5.55
CA ASN A 185 -1.81 -18.44 -5.24
C ASN A 185 -1.21 -17.52 -6.32
N HIS A 186 -1.98 -17.13 -7.33
CA HIS A 186 -1.57 -16.18 -8.35
C HIS A 186 -2.42 -14.90 -8.34
N LEU A 187 -1.74 -13.80 -8.63
CA LEU A 187 -2.36 -12.52 -8.96
C LEU A 187 -2.07 -12.18 -10.43
N ALA A 188 -3.02 -11.53 -11.09
CA ALA A 188 -2.80 -10.89 -12.38
C ALA A 188 -2.84 -9.37 -12.18
N GLY A 189 -1.84 -8.64 -12.68
CA GLY A 189 -1.72 -7.20 -12.43
C GLY A 189 -1.04 -6.48 -13.58
N LEU A 190 -1.09 -5.14 -13.53
CA LEU A 190 -0.47 -4.32 -14.55
C LEU A 190 1.04 -4.17 -14.33
N ILE A 191 1.81 -4.50 -15.35
CA ILE A 191 3.24 -4.18 -15.46
C ILE A 191 3.41 -3.47 -16.80
N ILE A 192 3.26 -2.13 -16.78
CA ILE A 192 3.10 -1.33 -17.99
C ILE A 192 4.28 -0.39 -18.23
N GLU A 193 4.63 -0.20 -19.50
CA GLU A 193 5.58 0.83 -19.92
C GLU A 193 4.96 2.24 -19.66
N PRO A 194 5.72 3.24 -19.19
CA PRO A 194 7.17 3.24 -18.93
C PRO A 194 7.56 3.04 -17.45
N GLN A 195 6.70 2.43 -16.62
CA GLN A 195 6.89 2.39 -15.17
C GLN A 195 8.15 1.61 -14.75
N HIS A 196 8.71 1.96 -13.59
CA HIS A 196 9.92 1.33 -13.06
C HIS A 196 9.79 -0.18 -12.83
N ILE A 197 8.64 -0.65 -12.31
CA ILE A 197 8.36 -2.09 -12.17
C ILE A 197 8.45 -2.82 -13.51
N TRP A 198 7.98 -2.20 -14.60
CA TRP A 198 8.12 -2.76 -15.95
C TRP A 198 9.57 -2.77 -16.41
N GLN A 199 10.33 -1.70 -16.18
CA GLN A 199 11.74 -1.62 -16.55
C GLN A 199 12.57 -2.71 -15.85
N ILE A 200 12.38 -2.89 -14.54
CA ILE A 200 13.05 -3.95 -13.76
C ILE A 200 12.58 -5.33 -14.24
N HIS A 201 11.29 -5.52 -14.51
CA HIS A 201 10.78 -6.76 -15.07
C HIS A 201 11.44 -7.11 -16.41
N GLN A 202 11.66 -6.13 -17.31
CA GLN A 202 12.39 -6.36 -18.56
C GLN A 202 13.85 -6.78 -18.33
N MET A 203 14.50 -6.27 -17.28
CA MET A 203 15.87 -6.70 -16.92
C MET A 203 15.90 -8.18 -16.54
N TRP A 204 15.00 -8.64 -15.67
CA TRP A 204 14.89 -10.06 -15.29
C TRP A 204 14.51 -10.94 -16.48
N LYS A 205 13.56 -10.49 -17.30
CA LYS A 205 13.16 -11.20 -18.52
C LYS A 205 14.33 -11.39 -19.49
N LYS A 206 15.23 -10.40 -19.62
CA LYS A 206 16.46 -10.52 -20.42
C LYS A 206 17.43 -11.57 -19.87
N GLU A 207 17.42 -11.81 -18.56
CA GLU A 207 18.18 -12.91 -17.94
C GLU A 207 17.49 -14.28 -18.06
N GLY A 208 16.27 -14.34 -18.59
CA GLY A 208 15.48 -15.57 -18.66
C GLY A 208 15.05 -16.09 -17.29
N LYS A 209 14.86 -15.20 -16.31
CA LYS A 209 14.47 -15.54 -14.93
C LYS A 209 13.23 -14.75 -14.52
N ASP A 210 12.45 -15.34 -13.63
CA ASP A 210 11.37 -14.64 -12.95
C ASP A 210 11.93 -13.59 -11.98
N MET A 211 11.19 -12.50 -11.81
CA MET A 211 11.59 -11.37 -10.98
C MET A 211 11.15 -11.62 -9.53
N PRO A 212 12.07 -11.64 -8.53
CA PRO A 212 11.68 -11.65 -7.13
C PRO A 212 10.75 -10.49 -6.80
N TRP A 213 9.69 -10.77 -6.06
CA TRP A 213 8.61 -9.81 -5.83
C TRP A 213 8.06 -9.94 -4.40
N ALA A 214 7.69 -8.80 -3.83
CA ALA A 214 6.83 -8.73 -2.68
C ALA A 214 5.71 -7.71 -2.90
N LEU A 215 4.57 -7.92 -2.27
CA LEU A 215 3.45 -6.99 -2.23
C LEU A 215 3.03 -6.77 -0.79
N VAL A 216 3.02 -5.50 -0.40
CA VAL A 216 2.98 -5.12 1.00
C VAL A 216 1.80 -4.18 1.26
N PHE A 217 0.95 -4.53 2.22
CA PHE A 217 -0.25 -3.80 2.58
C PHE A 217 -0.16 -3.21 3.98
N GLY A 218 -0.90 -2.12 4.21
CA GLY A 218 -0.81 -1.39 5.48
C GLY A 218 0.61 -0.94 5.76
N VAL A 219 1.33 -0.52 4.72
CA VAL A 219 2.68 0.04 4.85
C VAL A 219 2.60 1.40 5.55
N PRO A 220 3.72 1.89 6.09
CA PRO A 220 3.82 3.27 6.56
C PRO A 220 3.25 4.29 5.54
N PRO A 221 2.40 5.23 5.95
CA PRO A 221 1.79 6.19 5.03
C PRO A 221 2.78 7.02 4.19
N ALA A 222 3.95 7.35 4.75
CA ALA A 222 5.00 8.01 3.97
C ALA A 222 5.54 7.10 2.85
N ALA A 223 5.57 5.79 3.07
CA ALA A 223 6.04 4.81 2.08
C ALA A 223 5.08 4.66 0.91
N ILE A 224 3.78 4.50 1.17
CA ILE A 224 2.79 4.41 0.07
C ILE A 224 2.71 5.72 -0.72
N MET A 225 2.93 6.87 -0.06
CA MET A 225 3.02 8.15 -0.74
C MET A 225 4.26 8.22 -1.64
N ALA A 226 5.44 7.83 -1.14
CA ALA A 226 6.67 7.78 -1.94
C ALA A 226 6.54 6.85 -3.15
N ALA A 227 5.93 5.67 -2.98
CA ALA A 227 5.68 4.69 -4.04
C ALA A 227 4.75 5.20 -5.17
N SER A 228 4.02 6.29 -4.93
CA SER A 228 3.18 6.96 -5.94
C SER A 228 3.88 8.10 -6.68
N MET A 229 5.10 8.48 -6.27
CA MET A 229 5.81 9.62 -6.85
C MET A 229 6.64 9.23 -8.07
N PRO A 230 6.74 10.10 -9.09
CA PRO A 230 7.64 9.90 -10.22
C PRO A 230 9.08 10.31 -9.82
N LEU A 231 9.74 9.49 -9.01
CA LEU A 231 11.16 9.68 -8.69
C LEU A 231 12.03 9.34 -9.91
N PRO A 232 13.25 9.90 -10.03
CA PRO A 232 14.19 9.46 -11.04
C PRO A 232 14.50 7.97 -10.89
N GLY A 233 14.73 7.28 -12.02
CA GLY A 233 15.27 5.92 -12.00
C GLY A 233 16.60 5.87 -11.23
N GLU A 234 16.90 4.73 -10.62
CA GLU A 234 18.08 4.48 -9.75
C GLU A 234 17.99 5.03 -8.31
N LEU A 235 17.12 6.00 -8.01
CA LEU A 235 16.85 6.40 -6.62
C LEU A 235 15.87 5.41 -6.00
N SER A 236 16.23 4.82 -4.85
CA SER A 236 15.29 3.97 -4.12
C SER A 236 14.27 4.82 -3.35
N GLU A 237 12.98 4.53 -3.51
CA GLU A 237 11.92 5.18 -2.73
C GLU A 237 12.15 5.04 -1.21
N ALA A 238 12.79 3.95 -0.76
CA ALA A 238 13.13 3.71 0.63
C ALA A 238 14.04 4.79 1.23
N GLU A 239 15.02 5.27 0.46
CA GLU A 239 15.94 6.34 0.86
C GLU A 239 15.25 7.71 0.85
N TYR A 240 14.35 7.92 -0.13
CA TYR A 240 13.56 9.15 -0.25
C TYR A 240 12.60 9.34 0.93
N ILE A 241 12.01 8.27 1.47
CA ILE A 241 11.11 8.34 2.64
C ILE A 241 11.83 8.95 3.82
N GLY A 242 13.08 8.54 4.06
CA GLY A 242 13.89 9.09 5.13
C GLY A 242 14.08 10.60 4.99
N SER A 243 14.40 11.08 3.78
CA SER A 243 14.47 12.52 3.47
C SER A 243 13.14 13.25 3.65
N LEU A 244 12.03 12.59 3.34
CA LEU A 244 10.69 13.16 3.38
C LEU A 244 10.20 13.40 4.82
N VAL A 245 10.57 12.52 5.74
CA VAL A 245 10.02 12.50 7.10
C VAL A 245 11.06 12.79 8.18
N GLY A 246 12.35 12.84 7.84
CA GLY A 246 13.44 13.18 8.73
C GLY A 246 13.87 12.06 9.68
N ALA A 247 13.44 10.81 9.42
CA ALA A 247 13.77 9.64 10.22
C ALA A 247 13.90 8.41 9.32
N PRO A 248 14.81 7.46 9.63
CA PRO A 248 14.99 6.27 8.82
C PRO A 248 13.76 5.37 8.89
N LEU A 249 13.46 4.74 7.76
CA LEU A 249 12.46 3.69 7.70
C LEU A 249 13.09 2.36 8.16
N GLU A 250 12.45 1.67 9.10
CA GLU A 250 12.86 0.32 9.48
C GLU A 250 12.31 -0.70 8.47
N VAL A 251 13.22 -1.56 7.99
CA VAL A 251 12.89 -2.61 7.02
C VAL A 251 13.37 -3.96 7.51
N VAL A 252 12.62 -5.01 7.15
CA VAL A 252 12.96 -6.41 7.41
C VAL A 252 13.10 -7.15 6.10
N LYS A 253 13.97 -8.16 6.08
CA LYS A 253 14.13 -9.03 4.93
C LYS A 253 12.89 -9.94 4.76
N CYS A 254 12.45 -10.15 3.52
CA CYS A 254 11.50 -11.19 3.17
C CYS A 254 12.00 -12.58 3.60
N ASP A 255 11.09 -13.48 3.94
CA ASP A 255 11.42 -14.84 4.40
C ASP A 255 11.85 -15.76 3.24
N THR A 256 11.32 -15.53 2.04
CA THR A 256 11.47 -16.40 0.86
C THR A 256 12.35 -15.82 -0.24
N ASN A 257 12.68 -14.52 -0.18
CA ASN A 257 13.52 -13.86 -1.16
C ASN A 257 14.43 -12.77 -0.53
N GLY A 258 15.24 -12.11 -1.35
CA GLY A 258 16.24 -11.13 -0.90
C GLY A 258 15.72 -9.71 -0.65
N LEU A 259 14.43 -9.44 -0.89
CA LEU A 259 13.86 -8.09 -0.80
C LEU A 259 13.72 -7.64 0.65
N HIS A 260 13.68 -6.32 0.85
CA HIS A 260 13.41 -5.69 2.14
C HIS A 260 12.09 -4.93 2.07
N VAL A 261 11.24 -5.12 3.08
CA VAL A 261 9.91 -4.51 3.20
C VAL A 261 9.79 -3.76 4.54
N PRO A 262 8.90 -2.75 4.66
CA PRO A 262 8.76 -2.03 5.93
C PRO A 262 8.41 -2.98 7.09
N ALA A 263 9.13 -2.86 8.21
CA ALA A 263 9.00 -3.73 9.38
C ALA A 263 7.59 -3.71 9.99
N ASN A 264 6.91 -2.56 9.87
CA ASN A 264 5.62 -2.28 10.51
C ASN A 264 4.43 -2.50 9.57
N SER A 265 4.61 -3.27 8.49
CA SER A 265 3.54 -3.55 7.52
C SER A 265 2.48 -4.50 8.11
N GLU A 266 1.24 -4.41 7.65
CA GLU A 266 0.16 -5.30 8.13
C GLU A 266 0.19 -6.67 7.46
N ILE A 267 0.40 -6.72 6.14
CA ILE A 267 0.39 -7.97 5.35
C ILE A 267 1.51 -7.90 4.32
N VAL A 268 2.32 -8.95 4.21
CA VAL A 268 3.36 -9.11 3.19
C VAL A 268 3.07 -10.39 2.42
N PHE A 269 2.88 -10.26 1.11
CA PHE A 269 2.93 -11.39 0.18
C PHE A 269 4.31 -11.44 -0.44
N GLU A 270 4.88 -12.64 -0.53
CA GLU A 270 6.19 -12.87 -1.10
C GLU A 270 6.09 -13.91 -2.23
N GLY A 271 6.85 -13.71 -3.31
CA GLY A 271 6.86 -14.64 -4.42
C GLY A 271 7.74 -14.17 -5.57
N VAL A 272 7.29 -14.47 -6.79
CA VAL A 272 7.94 -14.05 -8.03
C VAL A 272 6.90 -13.51 -9.00
N CYS A 273 7.31 -12.56 -9.84
CA CYS A 273 6.60 -12.17 -11.03
C CYS A 273 7.18 -12.94 -12.22
N SER A 274 6.34 -13.76 -12.87
CA SER A 274 6.78 -14.58 -14.00
C SER A 274 7.26 -13.73 -15.17
N ALA A 275 8.33 -14.17 -15.83
CA ALA A 275 8.89 -13.50 -17.01
C ALA A 275 8.09 -13.76 -18.31
N THR A 276 7.24 -14.79 -18.32
CA THR A 276 6.62 -15.32 -19.55
C THR A 276 5.12 -15.53 -19.48
N GLU A 277 4.61 -15.99 -18.35
CA GLU A 277 3.18 -16.24 -18.13
C GLU A 277 2.42 -14.93 -17.98
N THR A 278 1.22 -14.89 -18.57
CA THR A 278 0.28 -13.79 -18.48
C THR A 278 -1.12 -14.35 -18.25
N ALA A 279 -2.00 -13.53 -17.68
CA ALA A 279 -3.40 -13.87 -17.47
C ALA A 279 -4.28 -12.67 -17.81
N PRO A 280 -5.57 -12.89 -18.17
CA PRO A 280 -6.53 -11.80 -18.28
C PRO A 280 -6.62 -11.02 -16.95
N GLU A 281 -6.60 -9.70 -17.07
CA GLU A 281 -6.74 -8.74 -15.98
C GLU A 281 -7.71 -7.65 -16.43
N GLY A 282 -8.51 -7.14 -15.51
CA GLY A 282 -9.52 -6.17 -15.87
C GLY A 282 -10.81 -6.77 -16.43
N PRO A 283 -11.78 -5.91 -16.78
CA PRO A 283 -11.69 -4.46 -16.64
C PRO A 283 -11.72 -4.00 -15.17
N PHE A 284 -11.41 -2.73 -14.95
CA PHE A 284 -11.36 -2.12 -13.61
C PHE A 284 -11.90 -0.68 -13.66
N GLY A 285 -12.59 -0.26 -12.60
CA GLY A 285 -12.97 1.15 -12.42
C GLY A 285 -11.75 2.04 -12.26
N GLU A 286 -11.47 2.83 -13.29
CA GLU A 286 -10.21 3.59 -13.41
C GLU A 286 -10.29 5.03 -12.94
N MET A 287 -9.12 5.67 -12.78
CA MET A 287 -8.97 7.03 -12.26
C MET A 287 -9.78 8.11 -13.00
N HIS A 288 -10.13 7.88 -14.27
CA HIS A 288 -10.94 8.78 -15.09
C HIS A 288 -12.45 8.60 -14.89
N GLY A 289 -12.89 7.71 -14.00
CA GLY A 289 -14.28 7.55 -13.57
C GLY A 289 -15.12 6.60 -14.43
N TRP A 290 -14.49 5.70 -15.20
CA TRP A 290 -15.18 4.76 -16.10
C TRP A 290 -14.64 3.34 -15.97
N VAL A 291 -15.51 2.35 -16.22
CA VAL A 291 -15.14 0.95 -16.50
C VAL A 291 -15.39 0.71 -17.98
N PHE A 292 -14.35 0.38 -18.74
CA PHE A 292 -14.49 0.04 -20.16
C PHE A 292 -14.72 -1.48 -20.33
N PRO A 293 -15.55 -1.90 -21.30
CA PRO A 293 -15.80 -3.32 -21.57
C PRO A 293 -14.61 -4.04 -22.22
#